data_AF-A0A7K8AT95-F1
#
_entry.id   AF-A0A7K8AT95-F1
#
_cell.length_a   1.000
_cell.length_b   1.000
_cell.length_c   1.000
_cell.angle_alpha   90.00
_cell.angle_beta   90.00
_cell.angle_gamma   90.00
#
_symmetry.space_group_name_H-M   'P 1'
#
loop_
_entity.id
_entity.type
_entity.pdbx_description
1 polymer ?
#
loop_
_entity_poly.entity_id
_entity_poly.type
_entity_poly.pdbx_seq_one_letter_code
_entity_poly.pdbx_strand_id
1 'polypeptide(L)'
;SVSAVLPAGGSGERLGGATPKQFCAVQGRPLVSYAVRAMERISWISDIIVVVSPENIETMKTIIEKYGHKRVTVVEGGITRHRSIFNGLKVFAENEFSSHLLQKPEVVIIHDAVRPFVEEDIVSKVVMAAKEHGAAGAIRPLVSTVIASAADGCLDHSLERARYRASEMPQAFLFDIIYEAYQQCTDYDLDYGTECLHLALKYCKTNAKLVEGTADLWKVTYKRDLYAAESIIKDNLSQQVCVITSVKETLAQVGFLLSESLKSQIKVEAISISLSKNDSHLQNIISEQCYNFVCVTDKRCAIQETQELVDMLEKSNIPLLHPVVLISVHLDISENNSFSIGMEDLTTIKKFARETKKKNILVYGLLIQYK
;
A
#
# COMPACT_ATOMS: atom_id res chain seq x y z
N SER A 1 -8.74 0.33 -23.27
CA SER A 1 -8.44 -0.52 -22.10
C SER A 1 -7.12 -0.06 -21.48
N VAL A 2 -6.90 -0.30 -20.18
CA VAL A 2 -5.68 0.18 -19.48
C VAL A 2 -5.07 -0.94 -18.64
N SER A 3 -3.76 -1.13 -18.75
CA SER A 3 -2.99 -2.10 -17.93
C SER A 3 -1.76 -1.43 -17.33
N ALA A 4 -1.13 -2.04 -16.33
CA ALA A 4 0.06 -1.52 -15.67
C ALA A 4 1.23 -2.50 -15.72
N VAL A 5 2.46 -1.98 -15.84
CA VAL A 5 3.71 -2.72 -15.76
C VAL A 5 4.55 -2.16 -14.62
N LEU A 6 4.89 -3.02 -13.66
CA LEU A 6 5.62 -2.68 -12.44
C LEU A 6 6.99 -3.37 -12.45
N PRO A 7 8.07 -2.69 -12.89
CA PRO A 7 9.42 -3.23 -12.72
C PRO A 7 9.80 -3.33 -11.23
N ALA A 8 10.16 -4.55 -10.83
CA ALA A 8 10.46 -4.98 -9.48
C ALA A 8 11.69 -5.93 -9.42
N GLY A 9 12.54 -5.93 -10.46
CA GLY A 9 13.73 -6.79 -10.57
C GLY A 9 15.01 -6.22 -9.94
N GLY A 10 15.01 -4.98 -9.46
CA GLY A 10 16.22 -4.35 -8.93
C GLY A 10 16.71 -4.96 -7.61
N SER A 11 18.04 -5.06 -7.45
CA SER A 11 18.73 -5.56 -6.24
C SER A 11 18.52 -4.66 -5.01
N GLY A 12 18.31 -3.36 -5.22
CA GLY A 12 18.12 -2.41 -4.13
C GLY A 12 19.39 -2.07 -3.35
N GLU A 13 20.57 -2.19 -3.97
CA GLU A 13 21.91 -1.99 -3.35
C GLU A 13 22.03 -0.80 -2.39
N ARG A 14 21.43 0.35 -2.73
CA ARG A 14 21.45 1.56 -1.88
C ARG A 14 20.75 1.41 -0.52
N LEU A 15 19.87 0.42 -0.36
CA LEU A 15 19.24 0.09 0.90
C LEU A 15 20.21 -0.65 1.85
N GLY A 16 21.23 -1.32 1.30
CA GLY A 16 22.29 -1.99 2.06
C GLY A 16 21.86 -3.27 2.78
N GLY A 17 20.81 -3.95 2.31
CA GLY A 17 20.29 -5.19 2.91
C GLY A 17 20.37 -6.39 1.96
N ALA A 18 20.29 -7.60 2.52
CA ALA A 18 20.27 -8.86 1.75
C ALA A 18 18.95 -9.08 1.00
N THR A 19 17.85 -8.52 1.52
CA THR A 19 16.53 -8.61 0.89
C THR A 19 16.35 -7.46 -0.11
N PRO A 20 15.98 -7.73 -1.37
CA PRO A 20 15.65 -6.66 -2.32
C PRO A 20 14.55 -5.76 -1.76
N LYS A 21 14.73 -4.45 -1.92
CA LYS A 21 13.92 -3.41 -1.25
C LYS A 21 12.41 -3.56 -1.43
N GLN A 22 11.96 -4.03 -2.58
CA GLN A 22 10.55 -4.27 -2.91
C GLN A 22 9.93 -5.37 -2.04
N PHE A 23 10.74 -6.27 -1.49
CA PHE A 23 10.32 -7.34 -0.59
C PHE A 23 10.54 -7.01 0.89
N CYS A 24 11.12 -5.85 1.22
CA CYS A 24 11.23 -5.42 2.61
C CYS A 24 9.85 -5.25 3.24
N ALA A 25 9.70 -5.76 4.46
CA ALA A 25 8.45 -5.69 5.19
C ALA A 25 8.25 -4.31 5.82
N VAL A 26 7.05 -3.75 5.63
CA VAL A 26 6.53 -2.58 6.31
C VAL A 26 5.24 -3.02 7.00
N GLN A 27 5.19 -2.94 8.33
CA GLN A 27 4.08 -3.50 9.14
C GLN A 27 3.81 -4.99 8.85
N GLY A 28 4.86 -5.79 8.65
CA GLY A 28 4.75 -7.23 8.37
C GLY A 28 4.38 -7.59 6.92
N ARG A 29 4.10 -6.58 6.08
CA ARG A 29 3.71 -6.76 4.67
C ARG A 29 4.80 -6.26 3.71
N PRO A 30 5.16 -7.00 2.64
CA PRO A 30 6.16 -6.55 1.67
C PRO A 30 5.74 -5.26 0.96
N LEU A 31 6.69 -4.34 0.75
CA LEU A 31 6.45 -3.05 0.10
C LEU A 31 5.76 -3.17 -1.28
N VAL A 32 6.16 -4.15 -2.10
CA VAL A 32 5.55 -4.41 -3.41
C VAL A 32 4.06 -4.71 -3.32
N SER A 33 3.61 -5.37 -2.26
CA SER A 33 2.19 -5.69 -2.07
C SER A 33 1.36 -4.43 -1.86
N TYR A 34 1.93 -3.38 -1.26
CA TYR A 34 1.26 -2.07 -1.16
C TYR A 34 1.11 -1.41 -2.53
N ALA A 35 2.17 -1.39 -3.35
CA ALA A 35 2.14 -0.80 -4.68
C ALA A 35 1.18 -1.55 -5.62
N VAL A 36 1.17 -2.89 -5.58
CA VAL A 36 0.20 -3.71 -6.31
C VAL A 36 -1.22 -3.42 -5.83
N ARG A 37 -1.44 -3.35 -4.51
CA ARG A 37 -2.77 -3.03 -3.95
C ARG A 37 -3.25 -1.64 -4.38
N ALA A 38 -2.37 -0.65 -4.46
CA ALA A 38 -2.73 0.69 -4.91
C ALA A 38 -3.28 0.66 -6.35
N MET A 39 -2.61 -0.06 -7.26
CA MET A 39 -3.12 -0.28 -8.62
C MET A 39 -4.39 -1.13 -8.64
N GLU A 40 -4.47 -2.17 -7.80
CA GLU A 40 -5.64 -3.03 -7.75
C GLU A 40 -6.89 -2.35 -7.19
N ARG A 41 -6.78 -1.26 -6.42
CA ARG A 41 -7.93 -0.47 -5.97
C ARG A 41 -8.58 0.28 -7.14
N ILE A 42 -7.82 0.58 -8.18
CA ILE A 42 -8.31 1.27 -9.37
C ILE A 42 -9.01 0.25 -10.28
N SER A 43 -10.33 0.29 -10.31
CA SER A 43 -11.15 -0.76 -10.94
C SER A 43 -10.96 -0.86 -12.46
N TRP A 44 -10.68 0.25 -13.13
CA TRP A 44 -10.52 0.31 -14.59
C TRP A 44 -9.14 -0.13 -15.13
N ILE A 45 -8.17 -0.44 -14.26
CA ILE A 45 -6.91 -1.09 -14.66
C ILE A 45 -7.17 -2.59 -14.79
N SER A 46 -7.16 -3.16 -16.00
CA SER A 46 -7.54 -4.56 -16.22
C SER A 46 -6.48 -5.55 -15.72
N ASP A 47 -5.21 -5.27 -16.02
CA ASP A 47 -4.10 -6.20 -15.78
C ASP A 47 -2.92 -5.47 -15.15
N ILE A 48 -2.23 -6.13 -14.22
CA ILE A 48 -1.05 -5.63 -13.54
C ILE A 48 0.08 -6.64 -13.74
N ILE A 49 1.10 -6.24 -14.50
CA ILE A 49 2.28 -7.05 -14.76
C ILE A 49 3.36 -6.68 -13.76
N VAL A 50 3.76 -7.62 -12.91
CA VAL A 50 4.84 -7.41 -11.95
C VAL A 50 6.08 -8.14 -12.45
N VAL A 51 7.10 -7.37 -12.81
CA VAL A 51 8.31 -7.90 -13.43
C VAL A 51 9.40 -8.05 -12.37
N VAL A 52 9.79 -9.27 -12.02
CA VAL A 52 10.79 -9.56 -10.98
C VAL A 52 11.98 -10.31 -11.56
N SER A 53 13.11 -10.29 -10.87
CA SER A 53 14.27 -11.08 -11.28
C SER A 53 13.96 -12.59 -11.21
N PRO A 54 14.66 -13.44 -12.00
CA PRO A 54 14.37 -14.87 -12.09
C PRO A 54 14.30 -15.57 -10.73
N GLU A 55 15.23 -15.24 -9.83
CA GLU A 55 15.33 -15.81 -8.48
C GLU A 55 14.18 -15.42 -7.55
N ASN A 56 13.39 -14.38 -7.89
CA ASN A 56 12.31 -13.85 -7.07
C ASN A 56 10.91 -14.17 -7.59
N ILE A 57 10.79 -14.92 -8.70
CA ILE A 57 9.49 -15.31 -9.29
C ILE A 57 8.61 -16.01 -8.25
N GLU A 58 9.15 -17.03 -7.57
CA GLU A 58 8.37 -17.84 -6.62
C GLU A 58 8.00 -17.04 -5.35
N THR A 59 8.92 -16.19 -4.89
CA THR A 59 8.66 -15.24 -3.80
C THR A 59 7.49 -14.32 -4.17
N MET A 60 7.46 -13.77 -5.39
CA MET A 60 6.40 -12.87 -5.83
C MET A 60 5.06 -13.61 -5.97
N LYS A 61 5.04 -14.85 -6.47
CA LYS A 61 3.83 -15.69 -6.53
C LYS A 61 3.28 -15.98 -5.14
N THR A 62 4.14 -16.32 -4.19
CA THR A 62 3.76 -16.51 -2.79
C THR A 62 3.14 -15.25 -2.19
N ILE A 63 3.69 -14.06 -2.51
CA ILE A 63 3.12 -12.78 -2.08
C ILE A 63 1.74 -12.55 -2.71
N ILE A 64 1.57 -12.83 -4.00
CA ILE A 64 0.28 -12.67 -4.70
C ILE A 64 -0.79 -13.54 -4.06
N GLU A 65 -0.50 -14.82 -3.86
CA GLU A 65 -1.42 -15.76 -3.21
C GLU A 65 -1.72 -15.34 -1.78
N LYS A 66 -0.66 -15.09 -0.98
CA LYS A 66 -0.79 -14.72 0.43
C LYS A 66 -1.66 -13.49 0.64
N TYR A 67 -1.53 -12.45 -0.17
CA TYR A 67 -2.28 -11.19 -0.01
C TYR A 67 -3.52 -11.09 -0.92
N GLY A 68 -3.88 -12.17 -1.61
CA GLY A 68 -5.10 -12.27 -2.42
C GLY A 68 -5.14 -11.31 -3.62
N HIS A 69 -4.00 -11.03 -4.24
CA HIS A 69 -3.92 -10.23 -5.45
C HIS A 69 -4.47 -11.03 -6.65
N LYS A 70 -5.45 -10.49 -7.37
CA LYS A 70 -6.26 -11.24 -8.37
C LYS A 70 -5.95 -10.87 -9.82
N ARG A 71 -5.45 -9.66 -10.08
CA ARG A 71 -5.23 -9.14 -11.44
C ARG A 71 -3.75 -9.08 -11.83
N VAL A 72 -2.95 -9.97 -11.26
CA VAL A 72 -1.50 -9.88 -11.33
C VAL A 72 -0.91 -11.02 -12.13
N THR A 73 -0.07 -10.68 -13.11
CA THR A 73 0.78 -11.62 -13.83
C THR A 73 2.23 -11.36 -13.44
N VAL A 74 2.94 -12.40 -13.00
CA VAL A 74 4.36 -12.32 -12.67
C VAL A 74 5.18 -12.66 -13.91
N VAL A 75 6.14 -11.80 -14.24
CA VAL A 75 6.97 -11.93 -15.43
C VAL A 75 8.44 -11.85 -15.05
N GLU A 76 9.28 -12.61 -15.75
CA GLU A 76 10.72 -12.55 -15.60
C GLU A 76 11.29 -11.25 -16.18
N GLY A 77 12.07 -10.55 -15.37
CA GLY A 77 12.75 -9.31 -15.73
C GLY A 77 14.12 -9.54 -16.35
N GLY A 78 14.58 -8.53 -17.09
CA GLY A 78 15.97 -8.46 -17.52
C GLY A 78 16.88 -7.81 -16.47
N ILE A 79 18.19 -7.81 -16.75
CA ILE A 79 19.24 -7.27 -15.87
C ILE A 79 19.10 -5.77 -15.57
N THR A 80 18.42 -4.99 -16.43
CA THR A 80 18.23 -3.55 -16.27
C THR A 80 16.76 -3.18 -16.19
N ARG A 81 16.48 -1.95 -15.75
CA ARG A 81 15.11 -1.42 -15.65
C ARG A 81 14.39 -1.44 -16.99
N HIS A 82 15.02 -0.97 -18.07
CA HIS A 82 14.37 -0.93 -19.38
C HIS A 82 14.13 -2.33 -19.94
N ARG A 83 15.08 -3.27 -19.81
CA ARG A 83 14.87 -4.67 -20.22
C ARG A 83 13.72 -5.32 -19.45
N SER A 84 13.62 -5.09 -18.14
CA SER A 84 12.49 -5.54 -17.32
C SER A 84 11.15 -4.95 -17.80
N ILE A 85 11.09 -3.64 -18.05
CA ILE A 85 9.86 -3.02 -18.57
C ILE A 85 9.48 -3.62 -19.93
N PHE A 86 10.46 -3.83 -20.81
CA PHE A 86 10.19 -4.39 -22.14
C PHE A 86 9.59 -5.79 -22.04
N ASN A 87 10.15 -6.69 -21.20
CA ASN A 87 9.56 -8.00 -20.94
C ASN A 87 8.12 -7.90 -20.44
N GLY A 88 7.82 -6.93 -19.57
CA GLY A 88 6.46 -6.68 -19.12
C GLY A 88 5.50 -6.23 -20.23
N LEU A 89 5.98 -5.45 -21.20
CA LEU A 89 5.18 -5.03 -22.36
C LEU A 89 4.94 -6.18 -23.34
N LYS A 90 5.94 -7.06 -23.52
CA LYS A 90 5.86 -8.21 -24.43
C LYS A 90 4.72 -9.17 -24.12
N VAL A 91 4.29 -9.27 -22.87
CA VAL A 91 3.14 -10.10 -22.46
C VAL A 91 1.84 -9.74 -23.21
N PHE A 92 1.72 -8.51 -23.67
CA PHE A 92 0.55 -8.03 -24.42
C PHE A 92 0.67 -8.18 -25.94
N ALA A 93 1.84 -8.56 -26.46
CA ALA A 93 2.16 -8.53 -27.89
C ALA A 93 2.76 -9.85 -28.43
N GLU A 94 3.38 -10.65 -27.57
CA GLU A 94 4.14 -11.85 -27.93
C GLU A 94 3.58 -13.08 -27.21
N ASN A 95 3.20 -14.12 -27.97
CA ASN A 95 2.59 -15.35 -27.44
C ASN A 95 3.54 -16.17 -26.54
N GLU A 96 4.84 -15.93 -26.60
CA GLU A 96 5.87 -16.72 -25.92
C GLU A 96 6.01 -16.36 -24.43
N PHE A 97 5.50 -15.21 -24.00
CA PHE A 97 5.75 -14.67 -22.65
C PHE A 97 4.66 -15.01 -21.62
N SER A 98 3.56 -15.64 -22.03
CA SER A 98 2.47 -16.03 -21.14
C SER A 98 1.69 -17.22 -21.68
N SER A 99 1.23 -18.11 -20.78
CA SER A 99 0.36 -19.23 -21.15
C SER A 99 -1.01 -18.80 -21.70
N HIS A 100 -1.37 -17.53 -21.51
CA HIS A 100 -2.55 -16.89 -22.09
C HIS A 100 -2.18 -15.49 -22.59
N LEU A 101 -2.52 -15.16 -23.84
CA LEU A 101 -2.41 -13.78 -24.33
C LEU A 101 -3.33 -12.89 -23.50
N LEU A 102 -2.72 -11.90 -22.84
CA LEU A 102 -3.49 -10.80 -22.29
C LEU A 102 -3.95 -9.89 -23.43
N GLN A 103 -5.12 -9.28 -23.25
CA GLN A 103 -5.62 -8.33 -24.22
C GLN A 103 -4.67 -7.13 -24.29
N LYS A 104 -4.23 -6.77 -25.50
CA LYS A 104 -3.42 -5.56 -25.73
C LYS A 104 -4.14 -4.33 -25.19
N PRO A 105 -3.55 -3.56 -24.26
CA PRO A 105 -4.16 -2.35 -23.75
C PRO A 105 -4.06 -1.21 -24.78
N GLU A 106 -4.97 -0.25 -24.68
CA GLU A 106 -4.86 1.02 -25.41
C GLU A 106 -3.78 1.89 -24.77
N VAL A 107 -3.79 1.97 -23.43
CA VAL A 107 -2.81 2.70 -22.62
C VAL A 107 -2.14 1.76 -21.63
N VAL A 108 -0.82 1.85 -21.50
CA VAL A 108 -0.07 1.14 -20.47
C VAL A 108 0.54 2.13 -19.48
N ILE A 109 0.39 1.82 -18.19
CA ILE A 109 1.00 2.55 -17.08
C ILE A 109 2.34 1.89 -16.75
N ILE A 110 3.39 2.67 -16.56
CA ILE A 110 4.65 2.23 -15.97
C ILE A 110 4.74 2.80 -14.55
N HIS A 111 4.93 1.95 -13.55
CA HIS A 111 5.02 2.37 -12.15
C HIS A 111 6.06 1.58 -11.37
N ASP A 112 6.92 2.24 -10.60
CA ASP A 112 7.92 1.51 -9.81
C ASP A 112 7.25 0.80 -8.61
N ALA A 113 7.54 -0.49 -8.41
CA ALA A 113 6.98 -1.32 -7.33
C ALA A 113 7.33 -0.86 -5.89
N VAL A 114 8.09 0.22 -5.74
CA VAL A 114 8.56 0.80 -4.48
C VAL A 114 7.99 2.21 -4.23
N ARG A 115 6.87 2.54 -4.90
CA ARG A 115 6.10 3.78 -4.73
C ARG A 115 4.67 3.42 -4.31
N PRO A 116 4.43 3.10 -3.02
CA PRO A 116 3.17 2.53 -2.56
C PRO A 116 2.01 3.53 -2.44
N PHE A 117 2.28 4.84 -2.46
CA PHE A 117 1.30 5.91 -2.16
C PHE A 117 0.78 6.59 -3.43
N VAL A 118 0.44 5.78 -4.44
CA VAL A 118 -0.14 6.28 -5.69
C VAL A 118 -1.67 6.17 -5.62
N GLU A 119 -2.35 7.27 -5.96
CA GLU A 119 -3.81 7.37 -5.88
C GLU A 119 -4.46 7.51 -7.27
N GLU A 120 -5.73 7.17 -7.38
CA GLU A 120 -6.46 7.13 -8.66
C GLU A 120 -6.44 8.46 -9.42
N ASP A 121 -6.49 9.60 -8.72
CA ASP A 121 -6.48 10.94 -9.33
C ASP A 121 -5.26 11.17 -10.23
N ILE A 122 -4.05 10.92 -9.72
CA ILE A 122 -2.83 11.13 -10.51
C ILE A 122 -2.70 10.10 -11.63
N VAL A 123 -3.11 8.85 -11.40
CA VAL A 123 -3.09 7.80 -12.44
C VAL A 123 -4.05 8.18 -13.57
N SER A 124 -5.26 8.63 -13.25
CA SER A 124 -6.26 9.09 -14.22
C SER A 124 -5.73 10.27 -15.04
N LYS A 125 -5.10 11.28 -14.39
CA LYS A 125 -4.51 12.43 -15.07
C LYS A 125 -3.43 12.04 -16.08
N VAL A 126 -2.50 11.16 -15.71
CA VAL A 126 -1.45 10.73 -16.65
C VAL A 126 -2.01 9.86 -17.77
N VAL A 127 -2.99 8.99 -17.49
CA VAL A 127 -3.65 8.17 -18.52
C VAL A 127 -4.38 9.05 -19.53
N MET A 128 -5.17 10.01 -19.07
CA MET A 128 -5.90 10.93 -19.96
C MET A 128 -4.94 11.78 -20.79
N ALA A 129 -3.88 12.30 -20.17
CA ALA A 129 -2.86 13.05 -20.89
C ALA A 129 -2.12 12.20 -21.94
N ALA A 130 -1.83 10.94 -21.63
CA ALA A 130 -1.20 10.00 -22.56
C ALA A 130 -2.11 9.64 -23.74
N LYS A 131 -3.44 9.55 -23.54
CA LYS A 131 -4.39 9.37 -24.65
C LYS A 131 -4.36 10.52 -25.64
N GLU A 132 -4.20 11.74 -25.15
CA GLU A 132 -4.16 12.94 -25.99
C GLU A 132 -2.79 13.17 -26.66
N HIS A 133 -1.70 12.91 -25.93
CA HIS A 133 -0.34 13.28 -26.35
C HIS A 133 0.54 12.08 -26.75
N GLY A 134 0.04 10.86 -26.65
CA GLY A 134 0.78 9.63 -26.86
C GLY A 134 1.61 9.15 -25.65
N ALA A 135 2.10 10.08 -24.83
CA ALA A 135 2.85 9.79 -23.61
C ALA A 135 2.60 10.87 -22.54
N ALA A 136 2.66 10.49 -21.26
CA ALA A 136 2.61 11.42 -20.15
C ALA A 136 3.31 10.86 -18.91
N GLY A 137 3.76 11.76 -18.02
CA GLY A 137 4.39 11.36 -16.77
C GLY A 137 4.25 12.38 -15.66
N ALA A 138 4.19 11.87 -14.43
CA ALA A 138 4.17 12.70 -13.24
C ALA A 138 5.54 13.39 -13.04
N ILE A 139 5.51 14.64 -12.60
CA ILE A 139 6.70 15.43 -12.27
C ILE A 139 6.57 16.08 -10.90
N ARG A 140 7.72 16.39 -10.30
CA ARG A 140 7.85 17.12 -9.04
C ARG A 140 8.88 18.25 -9.17
N PRO A 141 8.73 19.34 -8.39
CA PRO A 141 9.78 20.36 -8.31
C PRO A 141 11.05 19.77 -7.67
N LEU A 142 12.21 20.25 -8.12
CA LEU A 142 13.49 19.92 -7.51
C LEU A 142 13.62 20.62 -6.15
N VAL A 143 13.98 19.85 -5.12
CA VAL A 143 14.29 20.40 -3.78
C VAL A 143 15.72 20.94 -3.77
N SER A 144 16.69 20.11 -4.17
CA SER A 144 18.10 20.47 -4.22
C SER A 144 18.50 21.08 -5.56
N THR A 145 19.55 21.91 -5.54
CA THR A 145 20.26 22.34 -6.75
C THR A 145 20.88 21.13 -7.45
N VAL A 146 20.78 21.09 -8.78
CA VAL A 146 21.42 20.05 -9.60
C VAL A 146 22.71 20.61 -10.18
N ILE A 147 23.81 19.90 -9.96
CA ILE A 147 25.15 20.26 -10.44
C ILE A 147 25.70 19.15 -11.33
N ALA A 148 26.51 19.53 -12.31
CA ALA A 148 27.38 18.62 -13.04
C ALA A 148 28.73 18.55 -12.32
N SER A 149 29.31 17.35 -12.23
CA SER A 149 30.65 17.12 -11.69
C SER A 149 31.64 16.87 -12.82
N ALA A 150 32.79 17.53 -12.77
CA ALA A 150 33.93 17.22 -13.63
C ALA A 150 34.56 15.87 -13.26
N ALA A 151 35.41 15.34 -14.14
CA ALA A 151 36.05 14.03 -13.96
C ALA A 151 36.98 13.96 -12.74
N ASP A 152 37.48 15.11 -12.26
CA ASP A 152 38.32 15.24 -11.07
C ASP A 152 37.51 15.37 -9.76
N GLY A 153 36.18 15.28 -9.84
CA GLY A 153 35.28 15.42 -8.69
C GLY A 153 34.97 16.87 -8.28
N CYS A 154 35.45 17.86 -9.03
CA CYS A 154 35.11 19.26 -8.79
C CYS A 154 33.76 19.66 -9.42
N LEU A 155 33.21 20.79 -8.97
CA LEU A 155 32.03 21.41 -9.58
C LEU A 155 32.37 21.89 -11.00
N ASP A 156 31.60 21.44 -11.99
CA ASP A 156 31.65 21.98 -13.36
C ASP A 156 30.67 23.17 -13.49
N HIS A 157 29.37 22.90 -13.43
CA HIS A 157 28.34 23.94 -13.48
C HIS A 157 27.06 23.54 -12.73
N SER A 158 26.19 24.53 -12.48
CA SER A 158 24.87 24.34 -11.87
C SER A 158 23.77 24.55 -12.90
N LEU A 159 22.74 23.71 -12.87
CA LEU A 159 21.53 23.89 -13.69
C LEU A 159 20.59 24.94 -13.08
N GLU A 160 19.85 25.64 -13.94
CA GLU A 160 18.82 26.60 -13.52
C GLU A 160 17.58 25.86 -13.00
N ARG A 161 17.53 25.61 -11.68
CA ARG A 161 16.52 24.76 -11.02
C ARG A 161 15.08 25.00 -11.46
N ALA A 162 14.69 26.24 -11.73
CA ALA A 162 13.32 26.60 -12.15
C ALA A 162 12.89 25.97 -13.49
N ARG A 163 13.85 25.65 -14.38
CA ARG A 163 13.62 25.03 -15.69
C ARG A 163 13.56 23.50 -15.67
N TYR A 164 13.97 22.88 -14.56
CA TYR A 164 14.06 21.43 -14.45
C TYR A 164 13.06 20.88 -13.44
N ARG A 165 12.73 19.61 -13.59
CA ARG A 165 11.80 18.87 -12.74
C ARG A 165 12.37 17.48 -12.47
N ALA A 166 12.00 16.91 -11.31
CA ALA A 166 12.20 15.49 -11.08
C ALA A 166 11.10 14.72 -11.82
N SER A 167 11.51 13.78 -12.68
CA SER A 167 10.58 12.83 -13.30
C SER A 167 10.21 11.76 -12.28
N GLU A 168 8.91 11.51 -12.14
CA GLU A 168 8.35 10.56 -11.19
C GLU A 168 7.40 9.58 -11.87
N MET A 169 6.93 8.61 -11.11
CA MET A 169 5.90 7.67 -11.54
C MET A 169 4.58 8.05 -10.85
N PRO A 170 3.41 7.72 -11.42
CA PRO A 170 3.20 6.91 -12.63
C PRO A 170 3.54 7.65 -13.93
N GLN A 171 3.89 6.88 -14.95
CA GLN A 171 3.92 7.32 -16.34
C GLN A 171 2.92 6.50 -17.14
N ALA A 172 2.35 7.06 -18.20
CA ALA A 172 1.39 6.39 -19.05
C ALA A 172 1.69 6.67 -20.52
N PHE A 173 1.39 5.69 -21.37
CA PHE A 173 1.70 5.73 -22.79
C PHE A 173 0.60 5.06 -23.59
N LEU A 174 0.29 5.56 -24.79
CA LEU A 174 -0.35 4.70 -25.78
C LEU A 174 0.53 3.48 -26.00
N PHE A 175 -0.05 2.29 -25.90
CA PHE A 175 0.73 1.05 -25.87
C PHE A 175 1.61 0.89 -27.11
N ASP A 176 1.04 1.15 -28.29
CA ASP A 176 1.74 0.98 -29.57
C ASP A 176 2.98 1.90 -29.66
N ILE A 177 2.90 3.14 -29.14
CA ILE A 177 4.02 4.09 -29.13
C ILE A 177 5.15 3.58 -28.26
N ILE A 178 4.87 3.21 -27.01
CA ILE A 178 5.94 2.82 -26.09
C ILE A 178 6.53 1.46 -26.48
N TYR A 179 5.71 0.52 -26.94
CA TYR A 179 6.19 -0.77 -27.39
C TYR A 179 7.10 -0.63 -28.62
N GLU A 180 6.71 0.19 -29.61
CA GLU A 180 7.56 0.51 -30.76
C GLU A 180 8.87 1.19 -30.32
N ALA A 181 8.82 2.14 -29.37
CA ALA A 181 10.02 2.79 -28.85
C ALA A 181 10.99 1.79 -28.22
N TYR A 182 10.49 0.78 -27.51
CA TYR A 182 11.31 -0.30 -26.96
C TYR A 182 11.88 -1.25 -28.03
N GLN A 183 11.11 -1.52 -29.10
CA GLN A 183 11.60 -2.34 -30.23
C GLN A 183 12.71 -1.66 -31.01
N GLN A 184 12.67 -0.33 -31.15
CA GLN A 184 13.71 0.46 -31.82
C GLN A 184 14.88 0.84 -30.90
N CYS A 185 14.75 0.58 -29.60
CA CYS A 185 15.72 1.01 -28.60
C CYS A 185 17.07 0.30 -28.81
N THR A 186 18.16 1.05 -28.74
CA THR A 186 19.51 0.47 -28.81
C THR A 186 19.85 -0.26 -27.52
N ASP A 187 20.71 -1.27 -27.57
CA ASP A 187 21.19 -1.96 -26.35
C ASP A 187 21.79 -1.00 -25.32
N TYR A 188 22.52 0.03 -25.78
CA TYR A 188 23.06 1.07 -24.89
C TYR A 188 21.96 1.77 -24.09
N ASP A 189 20.89 2.21 -24.75
CA ASP A 189 19.77 2.88 -24.07
C ASP A 189 18.97 1.90 -23.19
N LEU A 190 18.87 0.61 -23.58
CA LEU A 190 18.27 -0.43 -22.74
C LEU A 190 19.09 -0.68 -21.46
N ASP A 191 20.41 -0.54 -21.52
CA ASP A 191 21.30 -0.83 -20.40
C ASP A 191 21.53 0.37 -19.48
N TYR A 192 21.64 1.57 -20.03
CA TYR A 192 22.00 2.79 -19.29
C TYR A 192 20.89 3.82 -19.18
N GLY A 193 19.82 3.69 -19.96
CA GLY A 193 18.66 4.56 -19.88
C GLY A 193 17.95 4.46 -18.53
N THR A 194 17.34 5.56 -18.10
CA THR A 194 16.57 5.62 -16.84
C THR A 194 15.13 6.08 -17.03
N GLU A 195 14.77 6.60 -18.21
CA GLU A 195 13.57 7.39 -18.44
C GLU A 195 12.79 6.91 -19.67
N CYS A 196 11.57 6.40 -19.47
CA CYS A 196 10.72 5.87 -20.54
C CYS A 196 10.17 6.97 -21.44
N LEU A 197 9.88 8.15 -20.89
CA LEU A 197 9.43 9.32 -21.67
C LEU A 197 10.51 9.73 -22.69
N HIS A 198 11.79 9.56 -22.33
CA HIS A 198 12.90 9.85 -23.23
C HIS A 198 12.97 8.86 -24.39
N LEU A 199 12.67 7.56 -24.15
CA LEU A 199 12.60 6.57 -25.23
C LEU A 199 11.47 6.92 -26.21
N ALA A 200 10.28 7.24 -25.72
CA ALA A 200 9.15 7.65 -26.56
C ALA A 200 9.47 8.90 -27.41
N LEU A 201 10.19 9.87 -26.84
CA LEU A 201 10.64 11.05 -27.57
C LEU A 201 11.71 10.73 -28.62
N LYS A 202 12.75 9.96 -28.25
CA LYS A 202 13.91 9.70 -29.10
C LYS A 202 13.52 8.84 -30.31
N TYR A 203 12.80 7.75 -30.07
CA TYR A 203 12.52 6.71 -31.07
C TYR A 203 11.18 6.92 -31.79
N CYS A 204 10.17 7.50 -31.14
CA CYS A 204 8.84 7.68 -31.73
C CYS A 204 8.42 9.15 -31.87
N LYS A 205 9.33 10.12 -31.62
CA LYS A 205 9.06 11.57 -31.70
C LYS A 205 7.84 12.03 -30.91
N THR A 206 7.50 11.28 -29.86
CA THR A 206 6.33 11.55 -29.03
C THR A 206 6.73 12.45 -27.87
N ASN A 207 6.19 13.67 -27.85
CA ASN A 207 6.47 14.63 -26.80
C ASN A 207 5.52 14.41 -25.61
N ALA A 208 6.07 13.93 -24.50
CA ALA A 208 5.26 13.56 -23.35
C ALA A 208 4.68 14.77 -22.62
N LYS A 209 3.41 14.67 -22.22
CA LYS A 209 2.80 15.65 -21.32
C LYS A 209 3.32 15.46 -19.90
N LEU A 210 3.84 16.52 -19.31
CA LEU A 210 4.26 16.54 -17.91
C LEU A 210 3.08 16.96 -17.03
N VAL A 211 2.79 16.14 -16.01
CA VAL A 211 1.65 16.32 -15.09
C VAL A 211 2.19 16.56 -13.68
N GLU A 212 1.74 17.61 -13.00
CA GLU A 212 2.18 17.90 -11.63
C GLU A 212 1.70 16.81 -10.64
N GLY A 213 2.64 16.22 -9.93
CA GLY A 213 2.43 15.15 -8.97
C GLY A 213 2.49 15.60 -7.51
N THR A 214 1.86 14.83 -6.62
CA THR A 214 1.88 15.07 -5.17
C THR A 214 3.23 14.69 -4.56
N ALA A 215 3.49 15.17 -3.33
CA ALA A 215 4.70 14.79 -2.61
C ALA A 215 4.83 13.27 -2.45
N ASP A 216 3.71 12.57 -2.26
CA ASP A 216 3.59 11.13 -1.98
C ASP A 216 4.15 10.20 -3.04
N LEU A 217 4.43 10.72 -4.23
CA LEU A 217 4.97 9.95 -5.33
C LEU A 217 6.42 9.51 -5.11
N TRP A 218 7.13 9.94 -4.05
CA TRP A 218 8.56 9.62 -3.88
C TRP A 218 8.84 8.11 -3.86
N LYS A 219 10.03 7.75 -4.33
CA LYS A 219 10.51 6.37 -4.35
C LYS A 219 11.13 5.98 -3.03
N VAL A 220 10.68 4.88 -2.43
CA VAL A 220 11.41 4.25 -1.33
C VAL A 220 12.76 3.73 -1.85
N THR A 221 13.84 4.36 -1.39
CA THR A 221 15.19 4.12 -1.90
C THR A 221 16.16 3.72 -0.77
N TYR A 222 16.02 4.35 0.39
CA TYR A 222 16.88 4.20 1.56
C TYR A 222 16.10 3.70 2.77
N LYS A 223 16.82 3.27 3.81
CA LYS A 223 16.22 2.77 5.06
C LYS A 223 15.33 3.81 5.74
N ARG A 224 15.74 5.09 5.71
CA ARG A 224 14.92 6.20 6.21
C ARG A 224 13.57 6.33 5.49
N ASP A 225 13.51 5.95 4.22
CA ASP A 225 12.26 6.02 3.45
C ASP A 225 11.30 4.89 3.88
N LEU A 226 11.81 3.74 4.35
CA LEU A 226 10.98 2.70 4.94
C LEU A 226 10.32 3.19 6.25
N TYR A 227 11.06 3.92 7.09
CA TYR A 227 10.48 4.51 8.31
C TYR A 227 9.41 5.55 8.00
N ALA A 228 9.65 6.39 6.99
CA ALA A 228 8.65 7.34 6.52
C ALA A 228 7.40 6.61 5.99
N ALA A 229 7.59 5.60 5.13
CA ALA A 229 6.49 4.82 4.59
C ALA A 229 5.69 4.11 5.70
N GLU A 230 6.36 3.50 6.68
CA GLU A 230 5.72 2.86 7.83
C GLU A 230 4.87 3.84 8.63
N SER A 231 5.39 5.05 8.86
CA SER A 231 4.69 6.10 9.62
C SER A 231 3.44 6.56 8.89
N ILE A 232 3.52 6.78 7.59
CA ILE A 232 2.37 7.19 6.76
C ILE A 232 1.30 6.10 6.71
N ILE A 233 1.72 4.84 6.57
CA ILE A 233 0.79 3.70 6.63
C ILE A 233 0.06 3.67 7.97
N LYS A 234 0.79 3.81 9.10
CA LYS A 234 0.17 3.86 10.43
C LYS A 234 -0.78 5.04 10.59
N ASP A 235 -0.39 6.22 10.10
CA ASP A 235 -1.21 7.43 10.20
C ASP A 235 -2.53 7.25 9.44
N ASN A 236 -2.48 6.73 8.21
CA ASN A 236 -3.66 6.42 7.39
C ASN A 236 -4.56 5.38 8.07
N LEU A 237 -3.98 4.32 8.65
CA LEU A 237 -4.73 3.29 9.36
C LEU A 237 -5.35 3.81 10.67
N SER A 238 -4.85 4.91 11.22
CA SER A 238 -5.30 5.47 12.52
C SER A 238 -6.47 6.45 12.38
N GLN A 239 -6.94 6.76 11.16
CA GLN A 239 -7.99 7.76 10.93
C GLN A 239 -9.40 7.30 11.29
N GLN A 240 -9.61 6.00 11.51
CA GLN A 240 -10.93 5.41 11.82
C GLN A 240 -10.86 4.50 13.05
N VAL A 241 -11.91 4.54 13.88
CA VAL A 241 -12.09 3.65 15.02
C VAL A 241 -13.52 3.15 15.09
N CYS A 242 -13.68 1.84 15.29
CA CYS A 242 -14.98 1.21 15.47
C CYS A 242 -15.20 0.89 16.95
N VAL A 243 -16.18 1.54 17.57
CA VAL A 243 -16.61 1.29 18.94
C VAL A 243 -17.75 0.27 18.93
N ILE A 244 -17.50 -0.90 19.51
CA ILE A 244 -18.42 -2.02 19.57
C ILE A 244 -18.94 -2.16 21.00
N THR A 245 -20.25 -2.29 21.14
CA THR A 245 -20.95 -2.43 22.44
C THR A 245 -21.85 -3.65 22.42
N SER A 246 -22.14 -4.21 23.60
CA SER A 246 -23.17 -5.22 23.75
C SER A 246 -24.56 -4.60 23.96
N VAL A 247 -25.61 -5.42 23.87
CA VAL A 247 -27.02 -5.00 23.87
C VAL A 247 -27.50 -4.39 25.21
N LYS A 248 -26.69 -4.43 26.28
CA LYS A 248 -27.06 -3.82 27.56
C LYS A 248 -27.08 -2.30 27.43
N GLU A 249 -28.19 -1.68 27.82
CA GLU A 249 -28.44 -0.24 27.67
C GLU A 249 -27.33 0.65 28.29
N THR A 250 -26.84 0.31 29.48
CA THR A 250 -25.74 1.03 30.13
C THR A 250 -24.44 0.96 29.32
N LEU A 251 -24.11 -0.20 28.74
CA LEU A 251 -22.91 -0.37 27.92
C LEU A 251 -23.03 0.37 26.59
N ALA A 252 -24.22 0.36 26.00
CA ALA A 252 -24.53 1.13 24.80
C ALA A 252 -24.38 2.64 25.05
N GLN A 253 -24.86 3.15 26.19
CA GLN A 253 -24.70 4.54 26.58
C GLN A 253 -23.22 4.91 26.76
N VAL A 254 -22.44 4.07 27.45
CA VAL A 254 -21.00 4.34 27.63
C VAL A 254 -20.24 4.28 26.31
N GLY A 255 -20.54 3.32 25.44
CA GLY A 255 -19.90 3.26 24.12
C GLY A 255 -20.25 4.46 23.24
N PHE A 256 -21.48 4.98 23.33
CA PHE A 256 -21.86 6.23 22.67
C PHE A 256 -21.05 7.42 23.21
N LEU A 257 -20.97 7.58 24.54
CA LEU A 257 -20.18 8.64 25.18
C LEU A 257 -18.69 8.55 24.82
N LEU A 258 -18.14 7.33 24.76
CA LEU A 258 -16.76 7.09 24.37
C LEU A 258 -16.51 7.49 22.92
N SER A 259 -17.43 7.14 22.01
CA SER A 259 -17.37 7.53 20.60
C SER A 259 -17.38 9.05 20.42
N GLU A 260 -18.29 9.76 21.10
CA GLU A 260 -18.36 11.22 21.04
C GLU A 260 -17.13 11.89 21.65
N SER A 261 -16.61 11.36 22.76
CA SER A 261 -15.38 11.83 23.37
C SER A 261 -14.19 11.66 22.41
N LEU A 262 -14.06 10.51 21.75
CA LEU A 262 -13.00 10.25 20.77
C LEU A 262 -13.07 11.24 19.59
N LYS A 263 -14.26 11.49 19.03
CA LYS A 263 -14.45 12.48 17.94
C LYS A 263 -14.07 13.90 18.37
N SER A 264 -14.31 14.25 19.64
CA SER A 264 -14.01 15.59 20.15
C SER A 264 -12.51 15.82 20.42
N GLN A 265 -11.77 14.76 20.75
CA GLN A 265 -10.36 14.86 21.16
C GLN A 265 -9.38 14.52 20.05
N ILE A 266 -9.79 13.69 19.08
CA ILE A 266 -8.94 13.18 18.03
C ILE A 266 -9.68 13.32 16.70
N LYS A 267 -8.94 13.71 15.65
CA LYS A 267 -9.49 13.78 14.28
C LYS A 267 -9.64 12.37 13.70
N VAL A 268 -10.61 11.64 14.22
CA VAL A 268 -10.90 10.25 13.86
C VAL A 268 -12.39 10.09 13.59
N GLU A 269 -12.73 9.30 12.58
CA GLU A 269 -14.09 8.85 12.36
C GLU A 269 -14.41 7.72 13.35
N ALA A 270 -15.36 7.95 14.26
CA ALA A 270 -15.79 6.95 15.24
C ALA A 270 -17.18 6.41 14.91
N ILE A 271 -17.27 5.09 14.68
CA ILE A 271 -18.51 4.39 14.33
C ILE A 271 -18.94 3.54 15.53
N SER A 272 -20.19 3.67 15.98
CA SER A 272 -20.72 2.88 17.11
C SER A 272 -21.66 1.78 16.63
N ILE A 273 -21.46 0.55 17.10
CA ILE A 273 -22.26 -0.62 16.73
C ILE A 273 -22.68 -1.39 17.98
N SER A 274 -23.92 -1.87 17.99
CA SER A 274 -24.39 -2.87 18.95
C SER A 274 -24.29 -4.27 18.32
N LEU A 275 -23.59 -5.20 18.99
CA LEU A 275 -23.59 -6.63 18.64
C LEU A 275 -24.96 -7.23 18.92
N SER A 276 -25.87 -7.15 17.94
CA SER A 276 -27.04 -8.03 17.87
C SER A 276 -26.76 -9.12 16.82
N LYS A 277 -27.35 -10.32 16.98
CA LYS A 277 -27.03 -11.58 16.26
C LYS A 277 -27.14 -11.57 14.72
N ASN A 278 -27.21 -10.42 14.05
CA ASN A 278 -27.17 -10.30 12.59
C ASN A 278 -25.94 -9.49 12.13
N ASP A 279 -24.90 -10.23 11.75
CA ASP A 279 -23.53 -9.82 11.42
C ASP A 279 -23.34 -8.92 10.17
N SER A 280 -24.40 -8.48 9.48
CA SER A 280 -24.26 -7.79 8.19
C SER A 280 -23.59 -6.41 8.29
N HIS A 281 -23.90 -5.63 9.33
CA HIS A 281 -23.31 -4.30 9.53
C HIS A 281 -21.83 -4.37 9.93
N LEU A 282 -21.46 -5.31 10.80
CA LEU A 282 -20.06 -5.51 11.19
C LEU A 282 -19.23 -5.98 9.99
N GLN A 283 -19.77 -6.87 9.16
CA GLN A 283 -19.10 -7.29 7.93
C GLN A 283 -18.93 -6.15 6.92
N ASN A 284 -19.89 -5.23 6.81
CA ASN A 284 -19.74 -4.04 5.97
C ASN A 284 -18.62 -3.12 6.49
N ILE A 285 -18.51 -2.91 7.80
CA ILE A 285 -17.47 -2.04 8.38
C ILE A 285 -16.07 -2.70 8.32
N ILE A 286 -16.03 -4.02 8.50
CA ILE A 286 -14.85 -4.84 8.20
C ILE A 286 -14.48 -4.69 6.71
N SER A 287 -15.46 -4.63 5.80
CA SER A 287 -15.21 -4.43 4.38
C SER A 287 -14.74 -3.01 4.02
N GLU A 288 -15.13 -2.00 4.81
CA GLU A 288 -14.69 -0.60 4.71
C GLU A 288 -13.26 -0.35 5.21
N GLN A 289 -12.55 -1.40 5.63
CA GLN A 289 -11.13 -1.35 6.01
C GLN A 289 -10.85 -0.59 7.32
N CYS A 290 -11.70 -0.75 8.34
CA CYS A 290 -11.36 -0.33 9.70
C CYS A 290 -10.38 -1.31 10.37
N TYR A 291 -9.29 -0.80 10.97
CA TYR A 291 -8.27 -1.62 11.64
C TYR A 291 -8.17 -1.38 13.15
N ASN A 292 -8.92 -0.41 13.70
CA ASN A 292 -8.91 -0.10 15.13
C ASN A 292 -10.30 -0.33 15.72
N PHE A 293 -10.37 -1.21 16.70
CA PHE A 293 -11.60 -1.61 17.35
C PHE A 293 -11.53 -1.35 18.85
N VAL A 294 -12.61 -0.85 19.42
CA VAL A 294 -12.78 -0.65 20.85
C VAL A 294 -14.01 -1.44 21.27
N CYS A 295 -13.82 -2.53 22.00
CA CYS A 295 -14.91 -3.38 22.46
C CYS A 295 -15.25 -3.03 23.91
N VAL A 296 -16.44 -2.49 24.15
CA VAL A 296 -16.91 -2.06 25.47
C VAL A 296 -17.79 -3.15 26.07
N THR A 297 -17.31 -3.76 27.15
CA THR A 297 -17.89 -4.98 27.73
C THR A 297 -18.09 -4.87 29.25
N ASP A 298 -19.04 -5.64 29.78
CA ASP A 298 -19.16 -5.86 31.24
C ASP A 298 -17.96 -6.71 31.70
N LYS A 299 -17.33 -6.33 32.83
CA LYS A 299 -16.18 -7.03 33.43
C LYS A 299 -16.36 -8.56 33.47
N ARG A 300 -17.59 -9.06 33.68
CA ARG A 300 -17.90 -10.50 33.78
C ARG A 300 -17.90 -11.27 32.45
N CYS A 301 -18.08 -10.59 31.32
CA CYS A 301 -18.23 -11.21 29.99
C CYS A 301 -17.10 -10.83 29.01
N ALA A 302 -16.15 -10.01 29.46
CA ALA A 302 -15.22 -9.31 28.58
C ALA A 302 -14.35 -10.22 27.70
N ILE A 303 -13.81 -11.32 28.25
CA ILE A 303 -12.96 -12.23 27.47
C ILE A 303 -13.76 -12.96 26.39
N GLN A 304 -15.00 -13.37 26.71
CA GLN A 304 -15.84 -14.10 25.78
C GLN A 304 -16.27 -13.23 24.59
N GLU A 305 -16.81 -12.02 24.86
CA GLU A 305 -17.22 -11.09 23.80
C GLU A 305 -16.01 -10.63 22.95
N THR A 306 -14.84 -10.44 23.57
CA THR A 306 -13.61 -10.10 22.84
C THR A 306 -13.12 -11.28 21.99
N GLN A 307 -13.24 -12.52 22.48
CA GLN A 307 -12.89 -13.72 21.70
C GLN A 307 -13.77 -13.87 20.46
N GLU A 308 -15.08 -13.65 20.59
CA GLU A 308 -16.01 -13.69 19.45
C GLU A 308 -15.61 -12.68 18.36
N LEU A 309 -15.25 -11.46 18.76
CA LEU A 309 -14.76 -10.44 17.83
C LEU A 309 -13.43 -10.84 17.17
N VAL A 310 -12.49 -11.41 17.93
CA VAL A 310 -11.23 -11.91 17.38
C VAL A 310 -11.47 -13.03 16.35
N ASP A 311 -12.37 -13.96 16.64
CA ASP A 311 -12.70 -15.05 15.72
C ASP A 311 -13.35 -14.53 14.43
N MET A 312 -14.16 -13.47 14.52
CA MET A 312 -14.71 -12.78 13.35
C MET A 312 -13.62 -12.07 12.54
N LEU A 313 -12.73 -11.33 13.21
CA LEU A 313 -11.63 -10.61 12.56
C LEU A 313 -10.64 -11.58 11.90
N GLU A 314 -10.37 -12.72 12.51
CA GLU A 314 -9.51 -13.77 11.93
C GLU A 314 -10.12 -14.40 10.67
N LYS A 315 -11.44 -14.59 10.65
CA LYS A 315 -12.15 -15.05 9.44
C LYS A 315 -12.15 -14.02 8.31
N SER A 316 -11.84 -12.76 8.62
CA SER A 316 -11.69 -11.69 7.64
C SER A 316 -10.25 -11.63 7.09
N ASN A 317 -10.07 -11.03 5.92
CA ASN A 317 -8.74 -10.77 5.36
C ASN A 317 -8.05 -9.52 5.96
N ILE A 318 -8.64 -8.84 6.95
CA ILE A 318 -8.09 -7.59 7.50
C ILE A 318 -6.73 -7.82 8.19
N PRO A 319 -6.57 -8.79 9.13
CA PRO A 319 -5.31 -8.97 9.83
C PRO A 319 -4.18 -9.44 8.91
N LEU A 320 -4.52 -10.01 7.75
CA LEU A 320 -3.56 -10.35 6.72
C LEU A 320 -2.97 -9.09 6.06
N LEU A 321 -3.78 -8.05 5.84
CA LEU A 321 -3.35 -6.82 5.15
C LEU A 321 -2.56 -5.89 6.05
N HIS A 322 -3.03 -5.65 7.28
CA HIS A 322 -2.36 -4.81 8.27
C HIS A 322 -2.63 -5.33 9.70
N PRO A 323 -1.79 -4.98 10.69
CA PRO A 323 -2.06 -5.27 12.08
C PRO A 323 -3.38 -4.63 12.53
N VAL A 324 -4.24 -5.43 13.17
CA VAL A 324 -5.51 -4.94 13.75
C VAL A 324 -5.28 -4.61 15.21
N VAL A 325 -5.73 -3.45 15.66
CA VAL A 325 -5.71 -3.04 17.07
C VAL A 325 -7.09 -3.28 17.67
N LEU A 326 -7.13 -4.01 18.79
CA LEU A 326 -8.36 -4.25 19.54
C LEU A 326 -8.15 -3.84 21.00
N ILE A 327 -8.88 -2.83 21.46
CA ILE A 327 -8.90 -2.37 22.85
C ILE A 327 -10.15 -2.95 23.51
N SER A 328 -9.96 -3.92 24.39
CA SER A 328 -11.00 -4.46 25.27
C SER A 328 -11.18 -3.51 26.46
N VAL A 329 -12.28 -2.76 26.47
CA VAL A 329 -12.67 -1.87 27.55
C VAL A 329 -13.56 -2.62 28.52
N HIS A 330 -13.08 -2.77 29.75
CA HIS A 330 -13.75 -3.42 30.87
C HIS A 330 -14.40 -2.34 31.73
N LEU A 331 -15.73 -2.27 31.73
CA LEU A 331 -16.47 -1.35 32.59
C LEU A 331 -16.74 -1.99 33.95
N ASP A 332 -16.25 -1.34 35.00
CA ASP A 332 -16.61 -1.66 36.38
C ASP A 332 -17.75 -0.73 36.82
N ILE A 333 -18.95 -1.30 36.92
CA ILE A 333 -20.21 -0.62 37.30
C ILE A 333 -20.51 -0.87 38.80
N SER A 334 -19.55 -1.41 39.57
CA SER A 334 -19.79 -1.67 40.99
C SER A 334 -19.82 -0.39 41.83
N GLU A 335 -20.77 -0.31 42.78
CA GLU A 335 -20.87 0.79 43.75
C GLU A 335 -19.74 0.77 44.82
N ASN A 336 -18.92 -0.30 44.84
CA ASN A 336 -17.86 -0.47 45.82
C ASN A 336 -16.57 0.27 45.40
N ASN A 337 -16.00 1.05 46.32
CA ASN A 337 -14.76 1.81 46.09
C ASN A 337 -13.48 0.95 45.99
N SER A 338 -13.55 -0.38 46.16
CA SER A 338 -12.36 -1.25 46.12
C SER A 338 -12.09 -1.72 44.70
N PHE A 339 -11.16 -1.04 44.01
CA PHE A 339 -10.70 -1.41 42.69
C PHE A 339 -9.74 -2.61 42.79
N SER A 340 -10.21 -3.83 42.50
CA SER A 340 -9.33 -4.98 42.28
C SER A 340 -9.66 -5.67 40.95
N ILE A 341 -8.62 -5.82 40.14
CA ILE A 341 -8.60 -6.78 39.05
C ILE A 341 -8.02 -8.04 39.66
N GLY A 342 -8.70 -9.17 39.55
CA GLY A 342 -8.11 -10.44 39.96
C GLY A 342 -6.81 -10.66 39.19
N MET A 343 -5.73 -11.08 39.86
CA MET A 343 -4.48 -11.42 39.15
C MET A 343 -4.71 -12.49 38.06
N GLU A 344 -5.73 -13.34 38.24
CA GLU A 344 -6.16 -14.32 37.25
C GLU A 344 -6.70 -13.68 35.95
N ASP A 345 -7.48 -12.60 36.03
CA ASP A 345 -8.02 -11.88 34.86
C ASP A 345 -6.89 -11.24 34.03
N LEU A 346 -5.94 -10.60 34.70
CA LEU A 346 -4.74 -10.01 34.07
C LEU A 346 -3.89 -11.06 33.36
N THR A 347 -3.75 -12.24 33.98
CA THR A 347 -2.97 -13.35 33.42
C THR A 347 -3.67 -13.92 32.18
N THR A 348 -5.00 -13.98 32.20
CA THR A 348 -5.82 -14.46 31.09
C THR A 348 -5.75 -13.51 29.89
N ILE A 349 -5.91 -12.20 30.09
CA ILE A 349 -5.79 -11.20 29.00
C ILE A 349 -4.37 -11.23 28.39
N LYS A 350 -3.32 -11.37 29.21
CA LYS A 350 -1.94 -11.48 28.72
C LYS A 350 -1.72 -12.74 27.86
N LYS A 351 -2.29 -13.87 28.27
CA LYS A 351 -2.24 -15.11 27.48
C LYS A 351 -2.98 -14.93 26.15
N PHE A 352 -4.20 -14.41 26.21
CA PHE A 352 -5.01 -14.13 25.04
C PHE A 352 -4.29 -13.21 24.04
N ALA A 353 -3.76 -12.07 24.49
CA ALA A 353 -3.02 -11.13 23.64
C ALA A 353 -1.78 -11.75 22.96
N ARG A 354 -1.10 -12.71 23.61
CA ARG A 354 0.03 -13.43 23.00
C ARG A 354 -0.41 -14.37 21.88
N GLU A 355 -1.57 -15.01 22.04
CA GLU A 355 -2.13 -15.93 21.04
C GLU A 355 -2.65 -15.15 19.83
N THR A 356 -3.39 -14.05 20.06
CA THR A 356 -3.91 -13.20 18.98
C THR A 356 -2.81 -12.47 18.21
N LYS A 357 -1.69 -12.13 18.86
CA LYS A 357 -0.55 -11.50 18.17
C LYS A 357 0.01 -12.36 17.03
N LYS A 358 -0.06 -13.70 17.14
CA LYS A 358 0.34 -14.61 16.05
C LYS A 358 -0.56 -14.50 14.82
N LYS A 359 -1.79 -14.01 15.02
CA LYS A 359 -2.81 -13.75 13.99
C LYS A 359 -2.80 -12.30 13.49
N ASN A 360 -1.76 -11.53 13.85
CA ASN A 360 -1.64 -10.09 13.56
C ASN A 360 -2.74 -9.21 14.19
N ILE A 361 -3.31 -9.65 15.31
CA ILE A 361 -4.30 -8.90 16.09
C ILE A 361 -3.68 -8.51 17.44
N LEU A 362 -3.51 -7.22 17.66
CA LEU A 362 -2.91 -6.61 18.84
C LEU A 362 -4.02 -6.26 19.85
N VAL A 363 -4.15 -7.11 20.88
CA VAL A 363 -5.16 -6.92 21.92
C VAL A 363 -4.58 -6.19 23.13
N TYR A 364 -5.29 -5.15 23.57
CA TYR A 364 -4.99 -4.37 24.76
C TYR A 364 -6.21 -4.36 25.69
N GLY A 365 -5.98 -4.38 27.00
CA GLY A 365 -7.03 -4.20 28.00
C GLY A 365 -7.01 -2.78 28.56
N LEU A 366 -8.18 -2.15 28.67
CA LEU A 366 -8.40 -0.87 29.34
C LEU A 366 -9.52 -1.05 30.36
N LEU A 367 -9.32 -0.61 31.60
CA LEU A 367 -10.39 -0.65 32.60
C LEU A 367 -10.88 0.76 32.87
N ILE A 368 -12.19 0.92 32.89
CA ILE A 368 -12.84 2.19 33.17
C ILE A 368 -13.80 1.97 34.33
N GLN A 369 -13.61 2.72 35.41
CA GLN A 369 -14.58 2.78 36.49
C GLN A 369 -15.69 3.75 36.09
N TYR A 370 -16.92 3.25 35.99
CA TYR A 370 -18.08 4.04 35.61
C TYR A 370 -18.99 4.18 36.84
N LYS A 371 -19.19 5.43 37.29
CA LYS A 371 -19.96 5.77 38.49
C LYS A 371 -21.30 6.38 38.12
#